data_AF-A0A7V4UMQ5-F1
#
_entry.id   AF-A0A7V4UMQ5-F1
#
_cell.length_a   1.000
_cell.length_b   1.000
_cell.length_c   1.000
_cell.angle_alpha   90.00
_cell.angle_beta   90.00
_cell.angle_gamma   90.00
#
_symmetry.space_group_name_H-M   'P 1'
#
loop_
_entity.id
_entity.type
_entity.pdbx_description
1 polymer ?
#
loop_
_entity_poly.entity_id
_entity_poly.type
_entity_poly.pdbx_seq_one_letter_code
_entity_poly.pdbx_strand_id
1 'polypeptide(L)' 'MKTVPFSCPVCGRKKEYPIEELFEGASLHCPFCQLNLVLHGHMWKEVQKEIQKIKEDKD' A
#
# COMPACT_ATOMS: atom_id res chain seq x y z
N MET A 1 10.11 -9.65 -7.05
CA MET A 1 8.75 -9.26 -6.61
C MET A 1 8.62 -7.75 -6.78
N LYS A 2 7.46 -7.25 -7.24
CA LYS A 2 7.22 -5.80 -7.36
C LYS A 2 6.62 -5.30 -6.06
N THR A 3 7.16 -4.20 -5.53
CA THR A 3 6.69 -3.54 -4.31
C THR A 3 6.08 -2.19 -4.62
N VAL A 4 5.20 -1.72 -3.74
CA VAL A 4 4.59 -0.40 -3.78
C VAL A 4 4.90 0.32 -2.48
N PRO A 5 5.39 1.57 -2.53
CA PRO A 5 5.53 2.37 -1.34
C PRO A 5 4.16 2.79 -0.80
N PHE A 6 3.82 2.33 0.40
CA PHE A 6 2.63 2.76 1.14
C PHE A 6 3.01 3.62 2.34
N SER A 7 2.44 4.82 2.42
CA SER A 7 2.60 5.70 3.59
C SER A 7 1.51 5.39 4.61
N CYS A 8 1.90 5.07 5.84
CA CYS A 8 0.96 4.89 6.94
C CYS A 8 0.21 6.21 7.20
N PRO A 9 -1.13 6.27 7.09
CA PRO A 9 -1.90 7.49 7.31
C PRO A 9 -1.89 7.96 8.77
N VAL A 10 -1.46 7.11 9.71
CA VAL A 10 -1.41 7.45 11.14
C VAL A 10 -0.08 8.11 11.52
N CYS A 11 1.05 7.54 11.10
CA CYS A 11 2.38 8.01 11.51
C CYS A 11 3.20 8.65 10.38
N GLY A 12 2.68 8.67 9.16
CA GLY A 12 3.34 9.24 7.97
C GLY A 12 4.56 8.46 7.46
N ARG A 13 4.98 7.39 8.16
CA ARG A 13 6.12 6.57 7.74
C ARG A 13 5.74 5.70 6.54
N LYS A 14 6.64 5.65 5.57
CA LYS A 14 6.51 4.86 4.36
C LYS A 14 7.15 3.49 4.54
N LYS A 15 6.49 2.46 4.01
CA LYS A 15 7.00 1.09 3.91
C LYS A 15 6.66 0.52 2.54
N GLU A 16 7.55 -0.29 2.00
CA GLU A 16 7.29 -1.04 0.78
C GLU A 16 6.49 -2.31 1.10
N TYR A 17 5.43 -2.54 0.33
CA TYR A 17 4.62 -3.75 0.40
C TYR A 17 4.61 -4.47 -0.95
N PRO A 18 4.69 -5.80 -0.98
CA PRO A 18 4.58 -6.55 -2.22
C PRO A 18 3.15 -6.42 -2.77
N ILE A 19 3.02 -6.24 -4.09
CA ILE A 19 1.71 -6.00 -4.75
C ILE A 19 0.70 -7.11 -4.44
N GLU A 20 1.17 -8.35 -4.32
CA GLU A 20 0.35 -9.53 -4.01
C GLU A 20 -0.32 -9.49 -2.63
N GLU A 21 0.21 -8.72 -1.68
CA GLU A 21 -0.40 -8.51 -0.35
C GLU A 21 -1.39 -7.34 -0.33
N LEU A 22 -1.46 -6.55 -1.41
CA LEU A 22 -2.28 -5.34 -1.50
C LEU A 22 -3.58 -5.63 -2.24
N PHE A 23 -4.66 -5.85 -1.48
CA PHE A 23 -6.03 -6.02 -1.99
C PHE A 23 -7.05 -5.32 -1.08
N GLU A 24 -8.27 -5.11 -1.58
CA GLU A 24 -9.34 -4.51 -0.78
C GLU A 24 -9.72 -5.44 0.39
N GLY A 25 -9.66 -4.92 1.62
CA GLY A 25 -9.81 -5.66 2.86
C GLY A 25 -8.50 -6.16 3.47
N ALA A 26 -7.35 -6.01 2.80
CA ALA A 26 -6.07 -6.47 3.33
C ALA A 26 -5.68 -5.73 4.62
N SER A 27 -5.15 -6.45 5.60
CA SER A 27 -4.65 -5.87 6.85
C SER A 27 -3.15 -5.63 6.75
N LEU A 28 -2.74 -4.37 6.75
CA LEU A 28 -1.35 -3.94 6.72
C LEU A 28 -0.87 -3.62 8.13
N HIS A 29 0.11 -4.38 8.60
CA HIS A 29 0.79 -4.08 9.84
C HIS A 29 1.87 -3.01 9.64
N CYS A 30 1.70 -1.86 10.30
CA CYS A 30 2.71 -0.81 10.32
C CYS A 30 3.75 -1.06 11.43
N PRO A 31 5.01 -1.39 11.10
CA PRO A 31 6.02 -1.67 12.13
C PRO A 31 6.46 -0.45 12.93
N PHE A 32 6.08 0.77 12.51
CA PHE A 32 6.48 2.02 13.15
C PHE A 32 5.55 2.43 14.29
N CYS A 33 4.23 2.41 14.04
CA CYS A 33 3.21 2.73 15.07
C CYS A 33 2.53 1.49 15.63
N GLN A 34 2.89 0.29 15.15
CA GLN A 34 2.37 -1.01 15.59
C GLN A 34 0.85 -1.18 15.39
N LEU A 35 0.24 -0.35 14.54
CA LEU A 35 -1.18 -0.42 14.20
C LEU A 35 -1.42 -1.27 12.95
N ASN A 36 -2.55 -1.95 12.94
CA ASN A 36 -3.07 -2.67 11.77
C ASN A 36 -4.04 -1.76 11.02
N LEU A 37 -3.80 -1.60 9.72
CA LEU A 37 -4.60 -0.76 8.84
C LEU A 37 -5.30 -1.65 7.83
N VAL A 38 -6.62 -1.52 7.72
CA VAL A 38 -7.38 -2.27 6.71
C VAL A 38 -7.45 -1.43 5.44
N LEU A 39 -6.90 -1.90 4.33
CA LEU A 39 -7.04 -1.27 3.02
C LEU A 39 -8.50 -1.31 2.57
N HIS A 40 -9.15 -0.17 2.44
CA HIS A 40 -10.52 -0.10 1.92
C HIS A 40 -10.82 1.27 1.33
N GLY A 41 -11.84 1.34 0.48
CA GLY A 41 -12.41 2.61 0.00
C GLY A 41 -11.37 3.52 -0.66
N HIS A 42 -11.30 4.78 -0.22
CA HIS A 42 -10.40 5.77 -0.80
C HIS A 42 -8.92 5.37 -0.69
N MET A 43 -8.50 4.78 0.43
CA MET A 43 -7.13 4.34 0.64
C MET A 43 -6.71 3.27 -0.37
N TRP A 44 -7.60 2.32 -0.65
CA TRP A 44 -7.34 1.28 -1.65
C TRP A 44 -7.22 1.88 -3.06
N LYS A 45 -8.10 2.81 -3.44
CA LYS A 45 -8.04 3.51 -4.74
C LYS A 45 -6.69 4.21 -4.96
N GLU A 46 -6.10 4.80 -3.93
CA GLU A 46 -4.77 5.43 -4.05
C GLU A 46 -3.67 4.40 -4.28
N VAL A 47 -3.69 3.29 -3.54
CA VAL A 47 -2.76 2.18 -3.74
C VAL A 47 -2.87 1.62 -5.17
N GLN A 48 -4.09 1.48 -5.71
CA GLN A 48 -4.30 1.03 -7.08
C GLN A 48 -3.66 1.95 -8.13
N LYS A 49 -3.72 3.28 -7.93
CA LYS A 49 -3.07 4.25 -8.83
C LYS A 49 -1.56 4.08 -8.81
N GLU A 50 -0.96 3.89 -7.64
CA GLU A 50 0.49 3.65 -7.53
C GLU A 50 0.89 2.32 -8.18
N ILE A 51 0.10 1.25 -8.00
CA ILE A 51 0.29 -0.04 -8.69
C ILE A 51 0.23 0.15 -10.21
N GLN A 52 -0.70 0.95 -10.71
CA GLN A 52 -0.87 1.21 -12.13
C GLN A 52 0.36 1.93 -12.72
N LYS A 53 0.85 2.97 -12.06
CA LYS A 53 2.08 3.68 -12.46
C LYS A 53 3.29 2.74 -12.60
N ILE A 54 3.45 1.80 -11.65
CA ILE A 54 4.53 0.80 -11.67
C ILE A 54 4.35 -0.25 -12.80
N LYS A 55 3.14 -0.40 -13.34
CA LYS A 55 2.88 -1.22 -14.52
C LYS A 55 3.16 -0.45 -15.81
N GLU A 56 2.78 0.82 -15.87
CA GLU A 56 2.94 1.70 -17.05
C GLU A 56 4.39 2.16 -17.28
N ASP A 57 5.19 2.36 -16.23
CA ASP A 57 6.64 2.68 -16.34
C ASP A 57 7.49 1.55 -16.98
N LYS A 58 6.85 0.44 -17.37
CA LYS A 58 7.48 -0.76 -17.94
C LYS A 58 7.16 -0.98 -19.43
N ASP A 59 6.52 -0.02 -20.08
CA ASP A 59 6.28 -0.01 -21.54
C ASP A 59 7.18 1.03 -22.23
#